data_AF-A0A0A1DQW3-F1
#
_entry.id   AF-A0A0A1DQW3-F1
#
_cell.length_a   1.000
_cell.length_b   1.000
_cell.length_c   1.000
_cell.angle_alpha   90.00
_cell.angle_beta   90.00
_cell.angle_gamma   90.00
#
_symmetry.space_group_name_H-M   'P 1'
#
loop_
_entity.id
_entity.type
_entity.pdbx_description
1 polymer ?
#
loop_
_entity_poly.entity_id
_entity_poly.type
_entity_poly.pdbx_seq_one_letter_code
_entity_poly.pdbx_strand_id
1 'polypeptide(L)'
;MTDQPAANVPTADTAGLIDDFLDLDEILSAQVHRAEKTEILYLKPHLEAEIDALEAELQKVSSDPSRTDRSGEAAVGDQPAGSATVEELAEQIQAKRREYAESGKKVLLRQLPSEEWTGFEATWKKALDTGSPYPAEMWDDLISKCAVRPTMPVDKVKALRKKLGYPPLHKLALTAWKLNTEGGVSVPFSRLSSDVLRPSPFGTN
;
A
#
# COMPACT_ATOMS: atom_id res chain seq x y z
N MET A 1 13.24 1.73 -72.24
CA MET A 1 11.95 1.56 -71.53
C MET A 1 11.87 0.10 -71.14
N THR A 2 12.28 -0.20 -69.91
CA THR A 2 12.39 -1.55 -69.37
C THR A 2 11.42 -1.62 -68.21
N ASP A 3 10.26 -2.24 -68.45
CA ASP A 3 9.27 -2.51 -67.42
C ASP A 3 9.80 -3.61 -66.50
N GLN A 4 9.97 -3.27 -65.23
CA GLN A 4 10.38 -4.19 -64.18
C GLN A 4 9.11 -4.61 -63.42
N PRO A 5 8.71 -5.90 -63.42
CA PRO A 5 7.49 -6.32 -62.74
C PRO A 5 7.67 -6.22 -61.23
N ALA A 6 6.70 -5.57 -60.57
CA ALA A 6 6.64 -5.43 -59.13
C ALA A 6 6.56 -6.82 -58.47
N ALA A 7 7.57 -7.14 -57.66
CA ALA A 7 7.57 -8.34 -56.84
C ALA A 7 6.42 -8.28 -55.84
N ASN A 8 5.49 -9.23 -55.95
CA ASN A 8 4.40 -9.43 -55.02
C ASN A 8 4.99 -9.97 -53.71
N VAL A 9 5.16 -9.09 -52.72
CA VAL A 9 5.63 -9.48 -51.39
C VAL A 9 4.48 -10.22 -50.71
N PRO A 10 4.63 -11.50 -50.34
CA PRO A 10 3.60 -12.21 -49.59
C PRO A 10 3.44 -11.52 -48.24
N THR A 11 2.27 -10.93 -48.00
CA THR A 11 1.84 -10.50 -46.67
C THR A 11 1.74 -11.74 -45.80
N ALA A 12 2.80 -12.02 -45.05
CA ALA A 12 2.82 -13.07 -44.06
C ALA A 12 1.65 -12.85 -43.09
N ASP A 13 0.85 -13.90 -42.96
CA ASP A 13 -0.35 -14.00 -42.15
C ASP A 13 0.05 -13.88 -40.67
N THR A 14 0.21 -12.64 -40.23
CA THR A 14 0.70 -12.27 -38.89
C THR A 14 -0.32 -12.57 -37.80
N ALA A 15 -1.58 -12.78 -38.19
CA ALA A 15 -2.65 -13.20 -37.28
C ALA A 15 -2.40 -14.61 -36.73
N GLY A 16 -2.01 -15.58 -37.57
CA GLY A 16 -1.79 -16.96 -37.13
C GLY A 16 -0.57 -17.15 -36.22
N LEU A 17 0.49 -16.33 -36.41
CA LEU A 17 1.72 -16.47 -35.63
C LEU A 17 1.58 -15.97 -34.18
N ILE A 18 0.64 -15.06 -33.92
CA ILE A 18 0.35 -14.56 -32.57
C ILE A 18 -0.53 -15.57 -31.82
N ASP A 19 -1.51 -16.16 -32.50
CA ASP A 19 -2.40 -17.18 -31.93
C ASP A 19 -1.66 -18.50 -31.63
N ASP A 20 -0.68 -18.90 -32.45
CA ASP A 20 0.13 -20.10 -32.21
C ASP A 20 1.18 -19.94 -31.08
N PHE A 21 1.59 -18.71 -30.77
CA PHE A 21 2.65 -18.42 -29.79
C PHE A 21 2.10 -18.02 -28.41
N LEU A 22 0.90 -17.45 -28.39
CA LEU A 22 0.14 -17.13 -27.18
C LEU A 22 -1.18 -17.88 -27.29
N ASP A 23 -1.29 -19.04 -26.64
CA ASP A 23 -2.57 -19.75 -26.52
C ASP A 23 -3.54 -18.88 -25.71
N LEU A 24 -4.29 -18.04 -26.42
CA LEU A 24 -5.21 -17.07 -25.84
C LEU A 24 -6.35 -17.79 -25.11
N ASP A 25 -6.74 -18.98 -25.58
CA ASP A 25 -7.76 -19.78 -24.92
C ASP A 25 -7.24 -20.33 -23.59
N GLU A 26 -5.97 -20.75 -23.51
CA GLU A 26 -5.31 -21.09 -22.24
C GLU A 26 -5.24 -19.87 -21.30
N ILE A 27 -4.85 -18.69 -21.80
CA ILE A 27 -4.73 -17.47 -20.97
C ILE A 27 -6.09 -16.99 -20.47
N LEU A 28 -7.12 -17.03 -21.31
CA LEU A 28 -8.48 -16.61 -20.96
C LEU A 28 -9.20 -17.65 -20.09
N SER A 29 -8.83 -18.93 -20.19
CA SER A 29 -9.33 -20.00 -19.33
C SER A 29 -8.56 -20.12 -18.01
N ALA A 30 -7.33 -19.61 -17.95
CA ALA A 30 -6.57 -19.50 -16.72
C ALA A 30 -7.30 -18.58 -15.73
N GLN A 31 -7.22 -18.90 -14.44
CA GLN A 31 -7.75 -18.03 -13.37
C GLN A 31 -6.84 -16.81 -13.22
N VAL A 32 -6.93 -15.86 -14.15
CA VAL A 32 -6.23 -14.59 -14.09
C VAL A 32 -6.89 -13.74 -13.01
N HIS A 33 -6.27 -13.74 -11.83
CA HIS A 33 -6.71 -12.88 -10.75
C HIS A 33 -6.26 -11.45 -11.00
N ARG A 34 -7.20 -10.50 -10.86
CA ARG A 34 -6.87 -9.07 -10.78
C ARG A 34 -5.94 -8.81 -9.62
N ALA A 35 -5.16 -7.74 -9.71
CA ALA A 35 -4.24 -7.40 -8.64
C ALA A 35 -4.99 -7.16 -7.31
N GLU A 36 -4.44 -7.73 -6.24
CA GLU A 36 -4.97 -7.59 -4.88
C GLU A 36 -3.88 -7.09 -3.95
N LYS A 37 -4.26 -6.25 -2.99
CA LYS A 37 -3.36 -5.78 -1.94
C LYS A 37 -4.09 -5.72 -0.60
N THR A 38 -3.46 -6.27 0.42
CA THR A 38 -3.98 -6.20 1.79
C THR A 38 -3.34 -5.03 2.53
N GLU A 39 -4.17 -4.19 3.12
CA GLU A 39 -3.74 -3.12 4.02
C GLU A 39 -4.28 -3.35 5.43
N ILE A 40 -3.57 -2.83 6.43
CA ILE A 40 -4.01 -2.89 7.83
C ILE A 40 -4.59 -1.53 8.21
N LEU A 41 -5.87 -1.53 8.58
CA LEU A 41 -6.57 -0.38 9.13
C LEU A 41 -6.56 -0.47 10.65
N TYR A 42 -5.92 0.48 11.33
CA TYR A 42 -5.92 0.57 12.78
C TYR A 42 -7.16 1.31 13.29
N LEU A 43 -7.87 0.71 14.24
CA LEU A 43 -9.15 1.24 14.75
C LEU A 43 -9.00 2.18 15.94
N LYS A 44 -7.81 2.22 16.55
CA LYS A 44 -7.52 3.03 17.75
C LYS A 44 -6.43 4.07 17.47
N PRO A 45 -6.66 5.07 16.60
CA PRO A 45 -5.63 6.06 16.25
C PRO A 45 -5.19 6.92 17.45
N HIS A 46 -6.00 7.03 18.51
CA HIS A 46 -5.60 7.72 19.74
C HIS A 46 -4.42 7.06 20.45
N LEU A 47 -4.25 5.73 20.32
CA LEU A 47 -3.11 5.03 20.93
C LEU A 47 -1.78 5.44 20.30
N GLU A 48 -1.77 5.84 19.03
CA GLU A 48 -0.57 6.36 18.38
C GLU A 48 -0.12 7.67 19.03
N ALA A 49 -1.05 8.60 19.28
CA ALA A 49 -0.76 9.84 20.00
C ALA A 49 -0.32 9.59 21.46
N GLU A 50 -0.89 8.59 22.14
CA GLU A 50 -0.44 8.19 23.48
C GLU A 50 0.96 7.58 23.47
N ILE A 51 1.28 6.75 22.47
CA ILE A 51 2.63 6.18 22.28
C ILE A 51 3.63 7.32 22.04
N ASP A 52 3.33 8.25 21.14
CA ASP A 52 4.19 9.39 20.83
C ASP A 52 4.45 10.26 22.08
N ALA A 53 3.41 10.48 22.91
CA ALA A 53 3.54 11.22 24.15
C ALA A 53 4.45 10.51 25.17
N LEU A 54 4.29 9.20 25.34
CA LEU A 54 5.13 8.39 26.22
C LEU A 54 6.57 8.29 25.71
N GLU A 55 6.78 8.18 24.40
CA GLU A 55 8.11 8.20 23.78
C GLU A 55 8.82 9.54 24.00
N ALA A 56 8.10 10.65 23.85
CA ALA A 56 8.63 11.97 24.16
C ALA A 56 8.98 12.13 25.65
N GLU A 57 8.20 11.53 26.55
CA GLU A 57 8.51 11.51 27.99
C GLU A 57 9.74 10.65 28.30
N LEU A 58 9.83 9.45 27.72
CA LEU A 58 10.98 8.57 27.82
C LEU A 58 12.25 9.28 27.32
N GLN A 59 12.16 9.99 26.19
CA GLN A 59 13.25 10.78 25.67
C GLN A 59 13.69 11.88 26.65
N LYS A 60 12.75 12.62 27.25
CA LYS A 60 13.07 13.65 28.26
C LYS A 60 13.78 13.06 29.47
N VAL A 61 13.28 11.92 29.98
CA VAL A 61 13.87 11.25 31.16
C VAL A 61 15.26 10.67 30.87
N SER A 62 15.44 10.05 29.70
CA SER A 62 16.71 9.46 29.28
C SER A 62 17.78 10.49 28.93
N SER A 63 17.36 11.69 28.51
CA SER A 63 18.25 12.77 28.07
C SER A 63 18.63 13.73 29.20
N ASP A 64 18.11 13.54 30.42
CA ASP A 64 18.47 14.35 31.58
C ASP A 64 19.81 13.86 32.16
N PRO A 65 20.93 14.60 31.93
CA PRO A 65 22.25 14.18 32.39
C PRO A 65 22.37 14.18 33.91
N SER A 66 21.49 14.89 34.64
CA SER A 66 21.51 14.96 36.10
C SER A 66 21.05 13.66 36.79
N ARG A 67 20.42 12.75 36.02
CA ARG A 67 19.98 11.43 36.49
C ARG A 67 21.06 10.35 36.37
N THR A 68 22.00 10.51 35.45
CA THR A 68 23.06 9.52 35.17
C THR A 68 24.08 9.41 36.32
N ASP A 69 24.29 10.50 37.07
CA ASP A 69 25.26 10.55 38.17
C ASP A 69 24.71 10.03 39.52
N ARG A 70 23.41 9.77 39.65
CA ARG A 70 22.79 9.27 40.91
C ARG A 70 22.69 7.76 41.03
N SER A 71 23.18 7.01 40.04
CA SER A 71 23.17 5.54 40.06
C SER A 71 24.27 4.93 40.94
N GLY A 72 25.10 5.76 41.60
CA GLY A 72 26.26 5.32 42.37
C GLY A 72 26.08 5.20 43.89
N GLU A 73 25.22 6.00 44.53
CA GLU A 73 25.08 5.97 45.98
C GLU A 73 23.63 6.17 46.43
N ALA A 74 23.18 5.22 47.25
CA ALA A 74 21.85 5.12 47.82
C ALA A 74 21.43 6.39 48.59
N ALA A 75 20.57 7.21 47.98
CA ALA A 75 19.69 8.12 48.71
C ALA A 75 18.30 7.49 48.79
N VAL A 76 18.12 6.63 49.81
CA VAL A 76 16.80 6.17 50.25
C VAL A 76 16.12 7.34 50.94
N GLY A 77 15.30 8.09 50.22
CA GLY A 77 14.48 9.17 50.79
C GLY A 77 14.10 10.19 49.74
N ASP A 78 12.82 10.28 49.44
CA ASP A 78 12.20 11.22 48.49
C ASP A 78 12.55 11.01 47.01
N GLN A 79 12.02 9.93 46.43
CA GLN A 79 11.59 10.03 45.04
C GLN A 79 10.38 10.98 44.99
N PRO A 80 10.43 12.08 44.20
CA PRO A 80 9.25 12.90 43.99
C PRO A 80 8.14 12.04 43.38
N ALA A 81 6.93 12.13 43.95
CA ALA A 81 5.77 11.29 43.69
C ALA A 81 5.15 11.40 42.27
N GLY A 82 5.96 11.63 41.23
CA GLY A 82 5.49 11.82 39.86
C GLY A 82 6.51 11.51 38.75
N SER A 83 7.66 10.89 39.02
CA SER A 83 8.56 10.45 37.95
C SER A 83 8.45 8.95 37.75
N ALA A 84 7.71 8.52 36.72
CA ALA A 84 7.79 7.14 36.26
C ALA A 84 9.25 6.80 35.94
N THR A 85 9.66 5.56 36.24
CA THR A 85 10.99 5.09 35.89
C THR A 85 11.09 4.86 34.37
N VAL A 86 12.31 4.84 33.83
CA VAL A 86 12.57 4.51 32.40
C VAL A 86 11.96 3.15 32.05
N GLU A 87 12.05 2.19 32.97
CA GLU A 87 11.51 0.85 32.82
C GLU A 87 9.97 0.86 32.76
N GLU A 88 9.31 1.57 33.68
CA GLU A 88 7.84 1.71 33.67
C GLU A 88 7.32 2.37 32.38
N LEU A 89 7.98 3.43 31.90
CA LEU A 89 7.60 4.07 30.63
C LEU A 89 7.79 3.12 29.43
N ALA A 90 8.90 2.37 29.40
CA ALA A 90 9.15 1.40 28.35
C ALA A 90 8.11 0.26 28.34
N GLU A 91 7.72 -0.25 29.51
CA GLU A 91 6.65 -1.24 29.64
C GLU A 91 5.30 -0.70 29.16
N GLN A 92 4.96 0.53 29.52
CA GLN A 92 3.72 1.18 29.07
C GLN A 92 3.69 1.36 27.54
N ILE A 93 4.80 1.82 26.95
CA ILE A 93 4.93 1.95 25.49
C ILE A 93 4.74 0.58 24.82
N GLN A 94 5.36 -0.48 25.34
CA GLN A 94 5.21 -1.83 24.79
C GLN A 94 3.77 -2.36 24.90
N ALA A 95 3.11 -2.14 26.04
CA ALA A 95 1.71 -2.52 26.23
C ALA A 95 0.79 -1.79 25.25
N LYS A 96 0.97 -0.48 25.08
CA LYS A 96 0.18 0.35 24.15
C LYS A 96 0.44 -0.02 22.70
N ARG A 97 1.69 -0.30 22.31
CA ARG A 97 2.04 -0.80 20.97
C ARG A 97 1.37 -2.13 20.66
N ARG A 98 1.30 -3.04 21.64
CA ARG A 98 0.58 -4.32 21.50
C ARG A 98 -0.92 -4.09 21.30
N GLU A 99 -1.52 -3.24 22.13
CA GLU A 99 -2.94 -2.88 22.00
C GLU A 99 -3.24 -2.23 20.64
N TYR A 100 -2.35 -1.35 20.16
CA TYR A 100 -2.47 -0.72 18.86
C TYR A 100 -2.39 -1.75 17.73
N ALA A 101 -1.43 -2.67 17.79
CA ALA A 101 -1.28 -3.75 16.81
C ALA A 101 -2.51 -4.67 16.75
N GLU A 102 -3.08 -5.03 17.91
CA GLU A 102 -4.30 -5.85 18.01
C GLU A 102 -5.54 -5.13 17.46
N SER A 103 -5.53 -3.79 17.44
CA SER A 103 -6.60 -3.00 16.83
C SER A 103 -6.61 -3.06 15.29
N GLY A 104 -5.55 -3.58 14.68
CA GLY A 104 -5.41 -3.70 13.24
C GLY A 104 -6.42 -4.66 12.61
N LYS A 105 -7.16 -4.18 11.60
CA LYS A 105 -8.04 -4.99 10.76
C LYS A 105 -7.51 -5.04 9.34
N LYS A 106 -7.35 -6.25 8.81
CA LYS A 106 -6.93 -6.47 7.44
C LYS A 106 -8.07 -6.12 6.48
N VAL A 107 -7.77 -5.28 5.50
CA VAL A 107 -8.65 -4.89 4.41
C VAL A 107 -8.01 -5.34 3.11
N LEU A 108 -8.66 -6.27 2.41
CA LEU A 108 -8.28 -6.72 1.08
C LEU A 108 -8.90 -5.78 0.05
N LEU A 109 -8.03 -5.11 -0.71
CA LEU A 109 -8.39 -4.27 -1.85
C LEU A 109 -8.08 -5.02 -3.14
N ARG A 110 -8.93 -4.88 -4.15
CA ARG A 110 -8.76 -5.44 -5.49
C ARG A 110 -8.87 -4.35 -6.54
N GLN A 111 -8.06 -4.46 -7.59
CA GLN A 111 -8.11 -3.59 -8.75
C GLN A 111 -9.49 -3.65 -9.40
N LEU A 112 -10.02 -2.51 -9.86
CA LEU A 112 -11.28 -2.48 -10.59
C LEU A 112 -11.11 -3.10 -11.98
N PRO A 113 -12.17 -3.69 -12.57
CA PRO A 113 -12.16 -4.00 -14.00
C PRO A 113 -11.92 -2.71 -14.80
N SER A 114 -11.30 -2.83 -15.97
CA SER A 114 -10.95 -1.68 -16.83
C SER A 114 -12.16 -0.76 -17.06
N GLU A 115 -13.31 -1.35 -17.38
CA GLU A 115 -14.56 -0.61 -17.62
C GLU A 115 -15.04 0.18 -16.39
N GLU A 116 -14.99 -0.42 -15.20
CA GLU A 116 -15.39 0.27 -13.97
C GLU A 116 -14.40 1.37 -13.58
N TRP A 117 -13.10 1.16 -13.85
CA TRP A 117 -12.07 2.18 -13.63
C TRP A 117 -12.28 3.37 -14.55
N THR A 118 -12.48 3.14 -15.85
CA THR A 118 -12.81 4.21 -16.80
C THR A 118 -14.11 4.93 -16.41
N GLY A 119 -15.13 4.19 -15.95
CA GLY A 119 -16.36 4.79 -15.44
C GLY A 119 -16.14 5.65 -14.18
N PHE A 120 -15.24 5.22 -13.29
CA PHE A 120 -14.84 5.99 -12.11
C PHE A 120 -14.11 7.27 -12.50
N GLU A 121 -13.12 7.20 -13.40
CA GLU A 121 -12.39 8.37 -13.92
C GLU A 121 -13.34 9.35 -14.60
N ALA A 122 -14.29 8.86 -15.41
CA ALA A 122 -15.29 9.71 -16.05
C ALA A 122 -16.19 10.42 -15.03
N THR A 123 -16.58 9.73 -13.96
CA THR A 123 -17.41 10.28 -12.87
C THR A 123 -16.67 11.40 -12.12
N TRP A 124 -15.37 11.20 -11.83
CA TRP A 124 -14.55 12.12 -11.05
C TRP A 124 -13.66 13.04 -11.90
N LYS A 125 -13.88 13.08 -13.22
CA LYS A 125 -13.03 13.80 -14.18
C LYS A 125 -12.75 15.24 -13.77
N LYS A 126 -13.77 16.00 -13.35
CA LYS A 126 -13.60 17.39 -12.90
C LYS A 126 -12.63 17.51 -11.71
N ALA A 127 -12.70 16.58 -10.77
CA ALA A 127 -11.81 16.56 -9.61
C ALA A 127 -10.38 16.17 -10.01
N LEU A 128 -10.24 15.19 -10.91
CA LEU A 128 -8.95 14.76 -11.44
C LEU A 128 -8.26 15.87 -12.24
N ASP A 129 -9.00 16.56 -13.11
CA ASP A 129 -8.51 17.67 -13.94
C ASP A 129 -8.11 18.90 -13.11
N THR A 130 -8.76 19.13 -11.96
CA THR A 130 -8.44 20.24 -11.04
C THR A 130 -7.14 20.00 -10.28
N GLY A 131 -6.73 18.73 -10.14
CA GLY A 131 -5.54 18.34 -9.40
C GLY A 131 -5.74 18.29 -7.88
N SER A 132 -4.68 17.87 -7.19
CA SER A 132 -4.67 17.69 -5.73
C SER A 132 -4.88 19.01 -4.98
N PRO A 133 -5.68 19.06 -3.90
CA PRO A 133 -6.28 17.92 -3.18
C PRO A 133 -7.61 17.44 -3.79
N TYR A 134 -7.76 16.12 -3.93
CA TYR A 134 -9.03 15.54 -4.38
C TYR A 134 -10.12 15.59 -3.31
N PRO A 135 -11.41 15.70 -3.69
CA PRO A 135 -12.54 15.66 -2.77
C PRO A 135 -12.57 14.37 -1.95
N ALA A 136 -12.99 14.47 -0.70
CA ALA A 136 -13.00 13.33 0.20
C ALA A 136 -14.00 12.24 -0.26
N GLU A 137 -15.07 12.63 -0.93
CA GLU A 137 -16.09 11.75 -1.52
C GLU A 137 -15.52 10.85 -2.62
N MET A 138 -14.55 11.35 -3.39
CA MET A 138 -13.85 10.56 -4.41
C MET A 138 -13.11 9.40 -3.77
N TRP A 139 -12.42 9.66 -2.66
CA TRP A 139 -11.71 8.62 -1.92
C TRP A 139 -12.65 7.60 -1.28
N ASP A 140 -13.79 8.04 -0.75
CA ASP A 140 -14.77 7.12 -0.19
C ASP A 140 -15.34 6.17 -1.26
N ASP A 141 -15.64 6.70 -2.44
CA ASP A 141 -16.15 5.94 -3.58
C ASP A 141 -15.11 4.93 -4.08
N LEU A 142 -13.85 5.38 -4.22
CA LEU A 142 -12.74 4.50 -4.64
C LEU A 142 -12.53 3.34 -3.66
N ILE A 143 -12.46 3.62 -2.36
CA ILE A 143 -12.33 2.59 -1.33
C ILE A 143 -13.51 1.63 -1.41
N SER A 144 -14.74 2.14 -1.57
CA SER A 144 -15.93 1.31 -1.63
C SER A 144 -15.94 0.34 -2.81
N LYS A 145 -15.43 0.76 -3.98
CA LYS A 145 -15.36 -0.09 -5.17
C LYS A 145 -14.22 -1.11 -5.07
N CYS A 146 -13.08 -0.73 -4.50
CA CYS A 146 -11.92 -1.62 -4.39
C CYS A 146 -11.99 -2.62 -3.21
N ALA A 147 -12.77 -2.34 -2.16
CA ALA A 147 -12.80 -3.18 -0.96
C ALA A 147 -13.55 -4.50 -1.15
N VAL A 148 -12.81 -5.61 -1.17
CA VAL A 148 -13.36 -6.96 -1.30
C VAL A 148 -13.67 -7.58 0.05
N ARG A 149 -12.77 -7.44 1.04
CA ARG A 149 -12.95 -8.02 2.38
C ARG A 149 -12.37 -7.12 3.46
N PRO A 150 -13.18 -6.57 4.38
CA PRO A 150 -14.64 -6.57 4.34
C PRO A 150 -15.17 -5.73 3.17
N THR A 151 -16.35 -6.06 2.65
CA THR A 151 -17.05 -5.19 1.70
C THR A 151 -17.49 -3.93 2.44
N MET A 152 -17.10 -2.76 1.94
CA MET A 152 -17.37 -1.47 2.57
C MET A 152 -18.18 -0.60 1.63
N PRO A 153 -19.53 -0.55 1.74
CA PRO A 153 -20.30 0.38 0.93
C PRO A 153 -19.96 1.83 1.30
N VAL A 154 -20.15 2.76 0.37
CA VAL A 154 -19.80 4.19 0.50
C VAL A 154 -20.28 4.79 1.83
N ASP A 155 -21.50 4.49 2.27
CA ASP A 155 -22.04 5.01 3.54
C ASP A 155 -21.26 4.55 4.77
N LYS A 156 -20.75 3.31 4.75
CA LYS A 156 -19.90 2.78 5.82
C LYS A 156 -18.51 3.41 5.78
N VAL A 157 -17.96 3.68 4.60
CA VAL A 157 -16.68 4.39 4.45
C VAL A 157 -16.80 5.82 5.00
N LYS A 158 -17.87 6.53 4.65
CA LYS A 158 -18.18 7.87 5.22
C LYS A 158 -18.32 7.83 6.74
N ALA A 159 -19.01 6.82 7.27
CA ALA A 159 -19.15 6.64 8.72
C ALA A 159 -17.80 6.34 9.40
N LEU A 160 -16.94 5.52 8.78
CA LEU A 160 -15.58 5.26 9.25
C LEU A 160 -14.75 6.55 9.25
N ARG A 161 -14.85 7.37 8.21
CA ARG A 161 -14.16 8.67 8.12
C ARG A 161 -14.55 9.61 9.24
N LYS A 162 -15.84 9.68 9.55
CA LYS A 162 -16.35 10.50 10.65
C LYS A 162 -15.84 10.02 12.02
N LYS A 163 -15.61 8.71 12.20
CA LYS A 163 -15.17 8.12 13.48
C LYS A 163 -13.65 8.11 13.66
N LEU A 164 -12.90 7.73 12.63
CA LEU A 164 -11.44 7.53 12.68
C LEU A 164 -10.64 8.77 12.22
N GLY A 165 -11.29 9.71 11.54
CA GLY A 165 -10.62 10.84 10.89
C GLY A 165 -10.06 10.47 9.51
N TYR A 166 -9.35 11.42 8.91
CA TYR A 166 -8.78 11.29 7.56
C TYR A 166 -7.54 10.38 7.47
N PRO A 167 -6.54 10.44 8.38
CA PRO A 167 -5.25 9.77 8.16
C PRO A 167 -5.33 8.25 7.94
N PRO A 168 -6.09 7.46 8.73
CA PRO A 168 -6.17 6.01 8.53
C PRO A 168 -6.80 5.62 7.19
N LEU A 169 -7.78 6.40 6.73
CA LEU A 169 -8.46 6.18 5.46
C LEU A 169 -7.65 6.67 4.27
N HIS A 170 -6.82 7.71 4.44
CA HIS A 170 -5.95 8.19 3.40
C HIS A 170 -4.99 7.09 2.91
N LYS A 171 -4.44 6.28 3.83
CA LYS A 171 -3.60 5.14 3.46
C LYS A 171 -4.36 4.10 2.61
N LEU A 172 -5.60 3.78 2.97
CA LEU A 172 -6.45 2.88 2.18
C LEU A 172 -6.77 3.48 0.80
N ALA A 173 -7.08 4.77 0.74
CA ALA A 173 -7.37 5.48 -0.49
C ALA A 173 -6.17 5.49 -1.43
N LEU A 174 -4.97 5.80 -0.91
CA LEU A 174 -3.72 5.76 -1.68
C LEU A 174 -3.42 4.35 -2.18
N THR A 175 -3.61 3.32 -1.36
CA THR A 175 -3.40 1.94 -1.82
C THR A 175 -4.41 1.55 -2.90
N ALA A 176 -5.68 1.92 -2.77
CA ALA A 176 -6.69 1.69 -3.80
C ALA A 176 -6.34 2.44 -5.09
N TRP A 177 -5.87 3.68 -4.99
CA TRP A 177 -5.42 4.48 -6.14
C TRP A 177 -4.27 3.79 -6.87
N LYS A 178 -3.18 3.48 -6.15
CA LYS A 178 -2.00 2.80 -6.71
C LYS A 178 -2.35 1.47 -7.36
N LEU A 179 -3.27 0.72 -6.77
CA LEU A 179 -3.71 -0.56 -7.31
C LEU A 179 -4.33 -0.43 -8.72
N ASN A 180 -5.00 0.71 -8.98
CA ASN A 180 -5.63 0.98 -10.27
C ASN A 180 -4.72 1.74 -11.25
N THR A 181 -3.79 2.59 -10.76
CA THR A 181 -2.93 3.41 -11.63
C THR A 181 -1.55 2.82 -11.90
N GLU A 182 -0.91 2.24 -10.90
CA GLU A 182 0.47 1.72 -11.00
C GLU A 182 0.51 0.26 -11.43
N GLY A 183 -0.66 -0.40 -11.57
CA GLY A 183 -0.79 -1.79 -11.99
C GLY A 183 -0.24 -2.74 -10.92
N GLY A 184 -1.11 -3.37 -10.13
CA GLY A 184 -0.67 -4.33 -9.12
C GLY A 184 -0.22 -5.69 -9.68
N VAL A 185 0.00 -5.80 -10.99
CA VAL A 185 0.70 -6.94 -11.57
C VAL A 185 2.19 -6.66 -11.39
N SER A 186 2.71 -7.10 -10.26
CA SER A 186 4.08 -7.58 -10.24
C SER A 186 4.11 -8.75 -11.22
N VAL A 187 4.29 -8.47 -12.52
CA VAL A 187 4.85 -9.44 -13.44
C VAL A 187 6.06 -9.94 -12.68
N PRO A 188 6.17 -11.23 -12.32
CA PRO A 188 7.38 -11.68 -11.68
C PRO A 188 8.49 -11.41 -12.70
N PHE A 189 9.20 -10.29 -12.52
CA PHE A 189 10.56 -10.14 -12.94
C PHE A 189 11.31 -11.10 -12.01
N SER A 190 11.08 -12.40 -12.24
CA SER A 190 11.85 -13.44 -11.63
C SER A 190 13.28 -13.07 -11.93
N ARG A 191 14.07 -12.80 -10.88
CA ARG A 191 15.49 -12.50 -11.06
C ARG A 191 16.18 -13.61 -11.88
N LEU A 192 15.65 -14.84 -11.82
CA LEU A 192 16.07 -15.96 -12.66
C LEU A 192 15.78 -15.73 -14.16
N SER A 193 14.65 -15.13 -14.53
CA SER A 193 14.35 -14.75 -15.92
C SER A 193 15.25 -13.64 -16.44
N SER A 194 15.75 -12.75 -15.56
CA SER A 194 16.72 -11.72 -15.93
C SER A 194 18.16 -12.26 -16.07
N ASP A 195 18.51 -13.36 -15.40
CA ASP A 195 19.84 -13.98 -15.52
C ASP A 195 19.98 -14.82 -16.79
N VAL A 196 18.89 -15.40 -17.31
CA VAL A 196 18.89 -16.13 -18.60
C VAL A 196 19.10 -15.20 -19.80
N LEU A 197 18.77 -13.91 -19.66
CA LEU A 197 18.98 -12.89 -20.71
C LEU A 197 20.34 -12.18 -20.59
N ARG A 198 21.20 -12.53 -19.62
CA ARG A 198 22.58 -12.04 -19.65
C ARG A 198 23.34 -12.83 -20.72
N PRO A 199 23.87 -12.18 -21.77
CA PRO A 199 24.81 -12.85 -22.65
C PRO A 199 25.99 -13.34 -21.80
N SER A 200 26.26 -14.65 -21.87
CA SER A 200 27.43 -15.26 -21.24
C SER A 200 28.68 -14.47 -21.64
N PRO A 201 29.48 -13.95 -20.70
CA PRO A 201 30.74 -13.27 -21.03
C PRO A 201 31.83 -14.24 -21.51
N PHE A 202 31.54 -15.54 -21.62
CA PHE A 202 32.46 -16.55 -22.12
C PHE A 202 31.89 -17.19 -23.39
N GLY A 203 32.17 -16.53 -24.51
CA GLY A 203 31.77 -16.96 -25.84
C GLY A 203 32.73 -16.48 -26.92
N THR A 204 34.04 -16.54 -26.66
CA THR A 204 35.09 -16.50 -27.68
C THR A 204 36.28 -17.32 -27.20
N ASN A 205 36.44 -18.51 -27.80
CA ASN A 205 37.68 -18.95 -28.47
C ASN A 205 37.37 -20.20 -29.28
#